data_AF-A8IMI6-F1
#
_entry.id   AF-A8IMI6-F1
#
_cell.length_a   1.000
_cell.length_b   1.000
_cell.length_c   1.000
_cell.angle_alpha   90.00
_cell.angle_beta   90.00
_cell.angle_gamma   90.00
#
_symmetry.space_group_name_H-M   'P 1'
#
loop_
_entity.id
_entity.type
_entity.pdbx_description
1 polymer ?
#
loop_
_entity_poly.entity_id
_entity_poly.type
_entity_poly.pdbx_seq_one_letter_code
_entity_poly.pdbx_strand_id
1 'polypeptide(L)'
;MARAGRTLARLGAGMLLLAAAPAGAQEKPWREPNPCAGRMPAPDYSRCLSEAAALSEREVTAAFEAAMAVVEGRTDLAAVQRNRWKGQLDEAQSRFLLFRNLDCQSVAPFEGPRGIGNFEQRALCLIENNARRARDLAARYPKPVVPPVLAAKMAALEGEGFHPATWTDPTTPRLD
;
A
#
# COMPACT_ATOMS: atom_id res chain seq x y z
N MET A 1 -53.49 29.90 58.14
CA MET A 1 -52.70 28.70 58.49
C MET A 1 -52.14 28.10 57.20
N ALA A 2 -50.88 27.78 56.96
CA ALA A 2 -49.61 27.99 57.65
C ALA A 2 -48.46 27.72 56.64
N ARG A 3 -47.42 28.57 56.70
CA ARG A 3 -45.97 28.35 56.54
C ARG A 3 -45.31 27.79 55.26
N ALA A 4 -44.27 28.52 54.90
CA ALA A 4 -43.15 28.24 54.01
C ALA A 4 -42.13 27.20 54.55
N GLY A 5 -41.28 26.68 53.64
CA GLY A 5 -39.96 26.06 53.91
C GLY A 5 -39.35 25.55 52.59
N ARG A 6 -38.39 26.23 51.96
CA ARG A 6 -36.92 26.28 52.17
C ARG A 6 -36.14 24.99 51.86
N THR A 7 -35.30 25.10 50.82
CA THR A 7 -33.88 24.67 50.65
C THR A 7 -33.51 23.18 50.70
N LEU A 8 -32.77 22.70 49.69
CA LEU A 8 -31.31 22.50 49.78
C LEU A 8 -30.69 22.00 48.45
N ALA A 9 -29.62 22.67 48.07
CA ALA A 9 -28.72 22.32 46.97
C ALA A 9 -27.98 21.00 47.24
N ARG A 10 -27.64 20.28 46.17
CA ARG A 10 -26.48 19.37 46.14
C ARG A 10 -25.65 19.65 44.90
N LEU A 11 -24.62 20.45 45.11
CA LEU A 11 -23.44 20.53 44.24
C LEU A 11 -22.72 19.17 44.34
N GLY A 12 -22.91 18.32 43.33
CA GLY A 12 -22.11 17.11 43.15
C GLY A 12 -20.82 17.48 42.44
N ALA A 13 -19.70 17.42 43.17
CA ALA A 13 -18.35 17.57 42.64
C ALA A 13 -18.08 16.50 41.56
N GLY A 14 -18.06 16.92 40.30
CA GLY A 14 -17.58 16.11 39.19
C GLY A 14 -16.06 15.97 39.28
N MET A 15 -15.61 14.81 39.76
CA MET A 15 -14.21 14.43 39.85
C MET A 15 -13.62 14.33 38.42
N LEU A 16 -12.77 15.30 38.07
CA LEU A 16 -12.00 15.34 36.84
C LEU A 16 -11.02 14.15 36.83
N LEU A 17 -11.39 13.06 36.15
CA LEU A 17 -10.46 12.01 35.77
C LEU A 17 -9.58 12.55 34.64
N LEU A 18 -8.40 13.08 34.98
CA LEU A 18 -7.32 13.25 34.01
C LEU A 18 -6.86 11.85 33.56
N ALA A 19 -7.39 11.40 32.43
CA ALA A 19 -6.82 10.26 31.72
C ALA A 19 -5.39 10.64 31.29
N ALA A 20 -4.39 10.02 31.91
CA ALA A 20 -3.02 10.07 31.43
C ALA A 20 -2.98 9.45 30.02
N ALA A 21 -2.89 10.30 29.00
CA ALA A 21 -2.64 9.85 27.64
C ALA A 21 -1.28 9.10 27.65
N PRO A 22 -1.17 7.92 27.03
CA PRO A 22 0.11 7.26 26.89
C PRO A 22 1.03 8.22 26.12
N ALA A 23 2.24 8.42 26.64
CA ALA A 23 3.29 9.15 25.94
C ALA A 23 3.40 8.57 24.53
N GLY A 24 3.01 9.35 23.53
CA GLY A 24 2.97 8.92 22.14
C GLY A 24 4.35 8.40 21.75
N ALA A 25 4.42 7.13 21.38
CA ALA A 25 5.52 6.67 20.55
C ALA A 25 5.59 7.65 19.38
N GLN A 26 6.72 8.34 19.22
CA GLN A 26 6.95 9.18 18.06
C GLN A 26 6.80 8.28 16.83
N GLU A 27 5.65 8.38 16.18
CA GLU A 27 5.40 7.69 14.93
C GLU A 27 6.43 8.27 13.95
N LYS A 28 7.43 7.45 13.60
CA LYS A 28 8.28 7.78 12.46
C LYS A 28 7.34 7.98 11.25
N PRO A 29 7.66 8.89 10.33
CA PRO A 29 6.81 9.13 9.16
C PRO A 29 6.49 7.85 8.37
N TRP A 30 7.35 6.83 8.49
CA TRP A 30 7.22 5.53 7.82
C TRP A 30 6.97 4.41 8.83
N ARG A 31 6.06 3.48 8.50
CA ARG A 31 5.65 2.35 9.35
C ARG A 31 6.48 1.10 9.07
N GLU A 32 6.89 0.90 7.82
CA GLU A 32 7.79 -0.16 7.40
C GLU A 32 9.19 0.07 7.98
N PRO A 33 9.87 -1.00 8.44
CA PRO A 33 11.26 -0.92 8.83
C PRO A 33 12.13 -0.41 7.67
N ASN A 34 13.04 0.52 7.97
CA ASN A 34 14.06 0.92 7.00
C ASN A 34 14.97 -0.29 6.70
N PRO A 35 14.99 -0.81 5.46
CA PRO A 35 15.77 -2.01 5.11
C PRO A 35 17.29 -1.77 5.18
N CYS A 36 17.71 -0.51 5.20
CA CYS A 36 19.10 -0.07 5.26
C CYS A 36 19.47 0.46 6.65
N ALA A 37 18.67 0.16 7.69
CA ALA A 37 18.96 0.56 9.05
C ALA A 37 20.26 -0.08 9.55
N GLY A 38 21.19 0.74 10.02
CA GLY A 38 22.49 0.29 10.52
C GLY A 38 23.56 1.36 10.39
N ARG A 39 24.75 1.11 10.94
CA ARG A 39 25.92 1.96 10.66
C ARG A 39 26.52 1.54 9.33
N MET A 40 26.38 2.39 8.32
CA MET A 40 27.07 2.25 7.04
C MET A 40 27.51 3.62 6.52
N PRO A 41 28.56 3.69 5.68
CA PRO A 41 28.95 4.93 5.03
C PRO A 41 27.79 5.52 4.20
N ALA A 42 27.71 6.85 4.13
CA ALA A 42 26.62 7.53 3.41
C ALA A 42 26.42 7.07 1.94
N PRO A 43 27.48 6.82 1.15
CA PRO A 43 27.33 6.29 -0.21
C PRO A 43 26.68 4.90 -0.26
N ASP A 44 27.04 4.03 0.69
CA ASP A 44 26.50 2.68 0.78
C ASP A 44 25.04 2.69 1.24
N TYR A 45 24.69 3.64 2.13
CA TYR A 45 23.32 3.86 2.56
C TYR A 45 22.41 4.28 1.39
N SER A 46 22.84 5.26 0.60
CA SER A 46 22.09 5.72 -0.56
C SER A 46 21.92 4.63 -1.62
N ARG A 47 22.96 3.82 -1.85
CA ARG A 47 22.89 2.67 -2.76
C ARG A 47 21.88 1.62 -2.26
N CYS A 48 21.96 1.25 -0.98
CA CYS A 48 21.02 0.32 -0.37
C CYS A 48 19.56 0.77 -0.53
N LEU A 49 19.27 2.05 -0.25
CA LEU A 49 17.92 2.60 -0.38
C LEU A 49 17.43 2.57 -1.83
N SER A 50 18.31 2.87 -2.80
CA SER A 50 17.98 2.77 -4.22
C SER A 50 17.64 1.35 -4.65
N GLU A 51 18.44 0.37 -4.21
CA GLU A 51 18.23 -1.04 -4.51
C GLU A 51 16.95 -1.58 -3.86
N ALA A 52 16.68 -1.19 -2.60
CA ALA A 52 15.47 -1.55 -1.88
C ALA A 52 14.21 -0.96 -2.52
N ALA A 53 14.26 0.31 -2.95
CA ALA A 53 13.15 0.92 -3.69
C ALA A 53 12.87 0.17 -5.01
N ALA A 54 13.91 -0.14 -5.78
CA ALA A 54 13.77 -0.91 -7.03
C ALA A 54 13.25 -2.33 -6.79
N LEU A 55 13.66 -2.99 -5.69
CA LEU A 55 13.11 -4.28 -5.29
C LEU A 55 11.62 -4.18 -4.97
N SER A 56 11.23 -3.19 -4.15
CA SER A 56 9.82 -3.00 -3.78
C SER A 56 8.91 -2.74 -5.00
N GLU A 57 9.44 -2.10 -6.05
CA GLU A 57 8.72 -1.86 -7.30
C GLU A 57 8.50 -3.16 -8.10
N ARG A 58 9.49 -4.05 -8.12
CA ARG A 58 9.33 -5.40 -8.71
C ARG A 58 8.31 -6.22 -7.92
N GLU A 59 8.35 -6.15 -6.59
CA GLU A 59 7.44 -6.89 -5.73
C GLU A 59 5.98 -6.46 -5.89
N VAL A 60 5.69 -5.15 -5.92
CA VAL A 60 4.32 -4.67 -6.15
C VAL A 60 3.82 -5.01 -7.55
N THR A 61 4.70 -4.96 -8.57
CA THR A 61 4.36 -5.38 -9.94
C THR A 61 4.03 -6.87 -9.98
N ALA A 62 4.87 -7.73 -9.39
CA ALA A 62 4.62 -9.17 -9.33
C ALA A 62 3.33 -9.52 -8.56
N ALA A 63 3.05 -8.82 -7.45
CA ALA A 63 1.81 -8.99 -6.70
C ALA A 63 0.58 -8.59 -7.54
N PHE A 64 0.72 -7.55 -8.38
CA PHE A 64 -0.34 -7.10 -9.25
C PHE A 64 -0.63 -8.07 -10.39
N GLU A 65 0.40 -8.57 -11.05
CA GLU A 65 0.28 -9.63 -12.07
C GLU A 65 -0.36 -10.90 -11.49
N ALA A 66 0.05 -11.29 -10.28
CA ALA A 66 -0.58 -12.42 -9.58
C ALA A 66 -2.07 -12.17 -9.30
N ALA A 67 -2.45 -10.95 -8.91
CA ALA A 67 -3.86 -10.60 -8.71
C ALA A 67 -4.66 -10.67 -10.02
N MET A 68 -4.09 -10.19 -11.13
CA MET A 68 -4.71 -10.30 -12.47
C MET A 68 -4.90 -11.75 -12.89
N ALA A 69 -3.91 -12.61 -12.66
CA ALA A 69 -3.99 -14.05 -12.94
C ALA A 69 -5.07 -14.76 -12.10
N VAL A 70 -5.22 -14.39 -10.82
CA VAL A 70 -6.33 -14.88 -9.97
C VAL A 70 -7.68 -14.53 -10.58
N VAL A 71 -7.87 -13.30 -11.06
CA VAL A 71 -9.12 -12.89 -11.70
C VAL A 71 -9.35 -13.65 -13.00
N GLU A 72 -8.33 -13.83 -13.83
CA GLU A 72 -8.46 -14.58 -15.09
C GLU A 72 -8.87 -16.04 -14.86
N GLY A 73 -8.29 -16.69 -13.84
CA GLY A 73 -8.57 -18.08 -13.49
C GLY A 73 -9.97 -18.36 -12.92
N ARG A 74 -10.83 -17.34 -12.73
CA ARG A 74 -12.20 -17.49 -12.21
C ARG A 74 -13.16 -18.02 -13.27
N THR A 75 -13.07 -19.31 -13.56
CA THR A 75 -13.92 -20.00 -14.55
C THR A 75 -15.41 -20.03 -14.18
N ASP A 76 -15.75 -19.72 -12.93
CA ASP A 76 -17.12 -19.57 -12.45
C ASP A 76 -17.78 -18.24 -12.87
N LEU A 77 -17.01 -17.28 -13.40
CA LEU A 77 -17.50 -15.98 -13.87
C LEU A 77 -17.59 -15.94 -15.40
N ALA A 78 -18.59 -15.22 -15.91
CA ALA A 78 -18.67 -14.91 -17.34
C ALA A 78 -17.48 -14.05 -17.79
N ALA A 79 -17.04 -14.21 -19.05
CA ALA A 79 -15.88 -13.48 -19.59
C ALA A 79 -16.01 -11.95 -19.45
N VAL A 80 -17.21 -11.40 -19.67
CA VAL A 80 -17.49 -9.96 -19.51
C VAL A 80 -17.28 -9.48 -18.07
N GLN A 81 -17.61 -10.32 -17.07
CA GLN A 81 -17.41 -9.98 -15.65
C GLN A 81 -15.93 -9.99 -15.29
N ARG A 82 -15.17 -11.00 -15.75
CA ARG A 82 -13.71 -11.05 -15.55
C ARG A 82 -13.02 -9.85 -16.19
N ASN A 83 -13.38 -9.53 -17.43
CA ASN A 83 -12.80 -8.38 -18.15
C ASN A 83 -13.11 -7.06 -17.45
N ARG A 84 -14.35 -6.87 -16.99
CA ARG A 84 -14.70 -5.68 -16.19
C ARG A 84 -13.90 -5.62 -14.90
N TRP A 85 -13.74 -6.72 -14.19
CA TRP A 85 -12.96 -6.76 -12.95
C TRP A 85 -11.48 -6.41 -13.20
N LYS A 86 -10.84 -7.05 -14.18
CA LYS A 86 -9.47 -6.76 -14.60
C LYS A 86 -9.28 -5.28 -14.95
N GLY A 87 -10.19 -4.71 -15.75
CA GLY A 87 -10.14 -3.29 -16.12
C GLY A 87 -10.25 -2.35 -14.91
N GLN A 88 -11.09 -2.66 -13.92
CA GLN A 88 -11.17 -1.87 -12.69
C GLN A 88 -9.94 -2.05 -11.78
N LEU A 89 -9.34 -3.25 -11.78
CA LEU A 89 -8.15 -3.55 -11.00
C LEU A 89 -6.91 -2.83 -11.57
N ASP A 90 -6.76 -2.80 -12.90
CA ASP A 90 -5.81 -1.95 -13.63
C ASP A 90 -5.96 -0.48 -13.29
N GLU A 91 -7.17 0.03 -13.47
CA GLU A 91 -7.48 1.44 -13.28
C GLU A 91 -7.28 1.89 -11.81
N ALA A 92 -7.44 0.98 -10.85
CA ALA A 92 -7.06 1.19 -9.45
C ALA A 92 -5.54 1.19 -9.24
N GLN A 93 -4.80 0.31 -9.90
CA GLN A 93 -3.33 0.26 -9.83
C GLN A 93 -2.70 1.52 -10.45
N SER A 94 -3.20 1.96 -11.59
CA SER A 94 -2.77 3.20 -12.25
C SER A 94 -2.95 4.41 -11.33
N ARG A 95 -4.11 4.54 -10.65
CA ARG A 95 -4.32 5.59 -9.64
C ARG A 95 -3.40 5.48 -8.44
N PHE A 96 -3.12 4.27 -7.97
CA PHE A 96 -2.14 4.05 -6.90
C PHE A 96 -0.75 4.57 -7.31
N LEU A 97 -0.28 4.26 -8.52
CA LEU A 97 1.02 4.73 -9.00
C LEU A 97 1.08 6.25 -9.10
N LEU A 98 0.02 6.90 -9.58
CA LEU A 98 -0.08 8.36 -9.62
C LEU A 98 0.00 8.98 -8.22
N PHE A 99 -0.82 8.48 -7.29
CA PHE A 99 -0.79 8.91 -5.89
C PHE A 99 0.59 8.73 -5.27
N ARG A 100 1.15 7.51 -5.33
CA ARG A 100 2.46 7.16 -4.79
C ARG A 100 3.55 8.07 -5.36
N ASN A 101 3.54 8.29 -6.67
CA ASN A 101 4.56 9.10 -7.32
C ASN A 101 4.48 10.56 -6.89
N LEU A 102 3.28 11.14 -6.81
CA LEU A 102 3.08 12.50 -6.33
C LEU A 102 3.52 12.64 -4.86
N ASP A 103 3.06 11.73 -4.00
CA ASP A 103 3.36 11.73 -2.58
C ASP A 103 4.88 11.59 -2.33
N CYS A 104 5.50 10.57 -2.90
CA CYS A 104 6.91 10.28 -2.64
C CYS A 104 7.89 11.24 -3.33
N GLN A 105 7.48 11.94 -4.40
CA GLN A 105 8.35 12.90 -5.10
C GLN A 105 8.14 14.34 -4.63
N SER A 106 6.93 14.69 -4.18
CA SER A 106 6.55 16.08 -3.91
C SER A 106 6.18 16.36 -2.46
N VAL A 107 5.88 15.34 -1.65
CA VAL A 107 5.51 15.52 -0.23
C VAL A 107 6.60 14.95 0.67
N ALA A 108 6.89 13.65 0.53
CA ALA A 108 7.84 12.93 1.38
C ALA A 108 9.21 13.61 1.56
N PRO A 109 9.85 14.21 0.53
CA PRO A 109 11.13 14.90 0.69
C PRO A 109 11.14 15.99 1.78
N PHE A 110 9.98 16.56 2.12
CA PHE A 110 9.83 17.62 3.12
C PHE A 110 9.51 17.13 4.53
N GLU A 111 9.22 15.84 4.71
CA GLU A 111 8.77 15.27 5.99
C GLU A 111 9.93 14.82 6.91
N GLY A 112 11.13 14.74 6.35
CA GLY A 112 12.33 14.32 7.08
C GLY A 112 13.11 15.47 7.71
N PRO A 113 14.06 15.15 8.60
CA PRO A 113 14.82 16.15 9.37
C PRO A 113 15.74 17.06 8.53
N ARG A 114 15.94 16.78 7.24
CA ARG A 114 16.89 17.51 6.38
C ARG A 114 16.27 18.33 5.23
N GLY A 115 14.96 18.59 5.22
CA GLY A 115 14.32 19.51 4.28
C GLY A 115 14.40 19.10 2.79
N ILE A 116 14.22 20.08 1.89
CA ILE A 116 13.97 19.93 0.44
C ILE A 116 14.95 18.96 -0.25
N GLY A 117 14.42 18.06 -1.09
CA GLY A 117 15.22 17.19 -1.95
C GLY A 117 15.84 15.98 -1.23
N ASN A 118 15.32 15.62 -0.05
CA ASN A 118 15.83 14.49 0.72
C ASN A 118 15.54 13.14 0.05
N PHE A 119 16.58 12.59 -0.59
CA PHE A 119 16.56 11.27 -1.24
C PHE A 119 16.08 10.15 -0.30
N GLU A 120 16.51 10.18 0.97
CA GLU A 120 16.17 9.15 1.94
C GLU A 120 14.66 9.10 2.19
N GLN A 121 14.00 10.23 2.38
CA GLN A 121 12.54 10.25 2.61
C GLN A 121 11.76 9.78 1.39
N ARG A 122 12.19 10.20 0.19
CA ARG A 122 11.61 9.72 -1.07
C ARG A 122 11.72 8.19 -1.19
N ALA A 123 12.91 7.64 -0.93
CA ALA A 123 13.13 6.20 -1.05
C ALA A 123 12.30 5.41 -0.03
N LEU A 124 12.24 5.86 1.23
CA LEU A 124 11.44 5.23 2.28
C LEU A 124 9.94 5.27 1.97
N CYS A 125 9.44 6.38 1.45
CA CYS A 125 8.05 6.50 0.99
C CYS A 125 7.71 5.48 -0.11
N LEU A 126 8.59 5.32 -1.09
CA LEU A 126 8.40 4.36 -2.19
C LEU A 126 8.33 2.93 -1.64
N ILE A 127 9.28 2.56 -0.79
CA ILE A 127 9.36 1.24 -0.17
C ILE A 127 8.08 0.93 0.63
N GLU A 128 7.65 1.86 1.49
CA GLU A 128 6.44 1.74 2.30
C GLU A 128 5.19 1.52 1.44
N ASN A 129 4.94 2.42 0.48
CA ASN A 129 3.73 2.37 -0.33
C ASN A 129 3.69 1.12 -1.19
N ASN A 130 4.82 0.72 -1.79
CA ASN A 130 4.92 -0.49 -2.57
C ASN A 130 4.69 -1.75 -1.72
N ALA A 131 5.33 -1.86 -0.55
CA ALA A 131 5.18 -2.99 0.35
C ALA A 131 3.73 -3.12 0.84
N ARG A 132 3.09 -2.00 1.22
CA ARG A 132 1.69 -1.97 1.64
C ARG A 132 0.77 -2.44 0.53
N ARG A 133 0.96 -1.94 -0.70
CA ARG A 133 0.14 -2.32 -1.85
C ARG A 133 0.35 -3.79 -2.23
N ALA A 134 1.58 -4.28 -2.21
CA ALA A 134 1.88 -5.68 -2.46
C ALA A 134 1.15 -6.60 -1.46
N ARG A 135 1.15 -6.24 -0.16
CA ARG A 135 0.41 -6.99 0.87
C ARG A 135 -1.10 -6.91 0.71
N ASP A 136 -1.66 -5.75 0.36
CA ASP A 136 -3.10 -5.59 0.07
C ASP A 136 -3.53 -6.51 -1.08
N LEU A 137 -2.77 -6.51 -2.18
CA LEU A 137 -3.01 -7.38 -3.32
C LEU A 137 -2.91 -8.86 -2.94
N ALA A 138 -1.85 -9.25 -2.23
CA ALA A 138 -1.67 -10.65 -1.80
C ALA A 138 -2.78 -11.12 -0.84
N ALA A 139 -3.27 -10.26 0.05
CA ALA A 139 -4.34 -10.58 0.98
C ALA A 139 -5.70 -10.75 0.29
N ARG A 140 -5.98 -9.91 -0.72
CA ARG A 140 -7.25 -9.93 -1.47
C ARG A 140 -7.29 -10.99 -2.56
N TYR A 141 -6.13 -11.32 -3.12
CA TYR A 141 -5.95 -12.24 -4.24
C TYR A 141 -4.92 -13.31 -3.87
N PRO A 142 -5.21 -14.15 -2.85
CA PRO A 142 -4.30 -15.23 -2.51
C PRO A 142 -4.12 -16.13 -3.74
N LYS A 143 -2.87 -16.51 -4.03
CA LYS A 143 -2.60 -17.51 -5.07
C LYS A 143 -3.52 -18.72 -4.81
N PRO A 144 -4.24 -19.23 -5.82
CA PRO A 144 -5.00 -20.44 -5.62
C PRO A 144 -4.01 -21.52 -5.17
N VAL A 145 -4.32 -22.23 -4.08
CA VAL A 145 -3.56 -23.42 -3.71
C VAL A 145 -3.91 -24.48 -4.74
N VAL A 146 -3.27 -24.41 -5.90
CA VAL A 146 -3.40 -25.43 -6.94
C VAL A 146 -2.63 -26.64 -6.41
N PRO A 147 -3.27 -27.82 -6.23
CA PRO A 147 -2.53 -29.03 -5.90
C PRO A 147 -1.41 -29.23 -6.93
N PRO A 148 -0.20 -29.68 -6.55
CA PRO A 148 0.97 -29.73 -7.43
C PRO A 148 0.70 -30.41 -8.78
N VAL A 149 -0.18 -31.41 -8.77
CA VAL A 149 -0.61 -32.20 -9.93
C VAL A 149 -1.41 -31.36 -10.95
N LEU A 150 -2.23 -30.44 -10.48
CA LEU A 150 -3.05 -29.58 -11.34
C LEU A 150 -2.22 -28.40 -11.87
N ALA A 151 -1.26 -27.89 -11.08
CA ALA A 151 -0.31 -26.86 -11.52
C ALA A 151 0.57 -27.35 -12.69
N ALA A 152 1.07 -28.59 -12.62
CA ALA A 152 1.83 -29.22 -13.70
C ALA A 152 0.99 -29.40 -14.99
N LYS A 153 -0.31 -29.68 -14.85
CA LYS A 153 -1.24 -29.77 -15.99
C LYS A 153 -1.55 -28.40 -16.62
N MET A 154 -1.66 -27.34 -15.81
CA MET A 154 -1.93 -25.99 -16.30
C MET A 154 -0.70 -25.39 -17.00
N ALA A 155 0.50 -25.59 -16.46
CA ALA A 155 1.76 -25.16 -17.09
C ALA A 155 2.00 -25.81 -18.46
N ALA A 156 1.48 -27.03 -18.67
CA ALA A 156 1.52 -27.70 -19.98
C ALA A 156 0.52 -27.13 -21.00
N LEU A 157 -0.47 -26.34 -20.56
CA LEU A 157 -1.50 -25.72 -21.39
C LEU A 157 -1.27 -24.22 -21.65
N GLU A 158 -0.39 -23.55 -20.89
CA GLU A 158 -0.05 -22.12 -21.02
C GLU A 158 0.84 -21.77 -22.22
N GLY A 159 1.02 -22.69 -23.17
CA GLY A 159 1.73 -22.45 -24.43
C GLY A 159 1.00 -21.49 -25.39
N GLU A 160 -0.27 -21.16 -25.14
CA GLU A 160 -1.06 -20.27 -25.99
C GLU A 160 -1.61 -19.06 -25.20
N GLY A 161 -0.94 -17.90 -25.36
CA GLY A 161 -1.59 -16.59 -25.19
C GLY A 161 -1.55 -15.95 -23.80
N PHE A 162 -0.35 -15.72 -23.25
CA PHE A 162 -0.18 -14.68 -22.22
C PHE A 162 -0.12 -13.31 -22.91
N HIS A 163 -1.18 -12.51 -22.78
CA HIS A 163 -1.12 -11.09 -23.15
C HIS A 163 -0.48 -10.32 -21.97
N PRO A 164 0.70 -9.70 -22.16
CA PRO A 164 1.29 -8.87 -21.12
C PRO A 164 0.37 -7.70 -20.82
N ALA A 165 0.41 -7.24 -19.59
CA ALA A 165 -0.48 -6.20 -19.16
C ALA A 165 -0.12 -4.83 -19.76
N THR A 166 -1.13 -4.05 -20.14
CA THR A 166 -1.01 -2.85 -20.97
C THR A 166 -0.30 -1.68 -20.29
N TRP A 167 -0.09 -1.70 -18.97
CA TRP A 167 0.62 -0.66 -18.23
C TRP A 167 2.14 -0.73 -18.34
N THR A 168 2.71 -1.78 -18.93
CA THR A 168 4.14 -1.82 -19.27
C THR A 168 4.44 -1.18 -20.62
N ASP A 169 3.42 -0.83 -21.41
CA ASP A 169 3.57 -0.18 -22.71
C ASP A 169 3.05 1.26 -22.62
N PRO A 170 3.91 2.29 -22.78
CA PRO A 170 3.46 3.68 -22.84
C PRO A 170 2.80 3.92 -24.21
N THR A 171 1.62 3.35 -24.44
CA THR A 171 0.79 3.79 -25.57
C THR A 171 0.25 5.18 -25.22
N THR A 172 0.93 6.21 -25.70
CA THR A 172 0.39 7.58 -25.72
C THR A 172 -1.00 7.55 -26.36
N PRO A 173 -2.02 8.21 -25.77
CA PRO A 173 -3.32 8.32 -26.43
C PRO A 173 -3.12 8.94 -27.81
N ARG A 174 -3.72 8.33 -28.85
CA ARG A 174 -3.83 8.98 -30.15
C ARG A 174 -4.75 10.18 -29.93
N LEU A 175 -4.22 11.38 -30.11
CA LEU A 175 -5.02 12.59 -30.23
C LEU A 175 -5.49 12.64 -31.68
N ASP A 176 -6.65 12.04 -31.96
CA ASP A 176 -7.46 12.34 -33.13
C ASP A 176 -8.53 13.40 -32.81
#